data_AF-A0A4Q6GKS7-F1
#
_entry.id   AF-A0A4Q6GKS7-F1
#
_cell.length_a   1.000
_cell.length_b   1.000
_cell.length_c   1.000
_cell.angle_alpha   90.00
_cell.angle_beta   90.00
_cell.angle_gamma   90.00
#
_symmetry.space_group_name_H-M   'P 1'
#
loop_
_entity.id
_entity.type
_entity.pdbx_description
1 polymer ?
#
loop_
_entity_poly.entity_id
_entity_poly.type
_entity_poly.pdbx_seq_one_letter_code
_entity_poly.pdbx_strand_id
1 'polypeptide(L)'
;MISSASRPYIDASVPVLREHGVAITTTFYASMFEAHPELKNLFNMGNQANGAQQQSLASAVFAYAANIGNAGALGPVVSRIVHKHASVGIRADHYPIVGFHLLGAIKTVLGDAATEPLLAAWEEAYTSLARLLIDAEAKMYAEAGVQPGETRAMRVTEVLRESDNVISIRFVPADGGALPPFRAGQYVSVAVDFKDGRRQLRQYSLSEANGKDSLRISVKREDGGAHPAGEVSTWLHDNVNVNDVLH
;
A
#
# COMPACT_ATOMS: atom_id res chain seq x y z
N MET A 1 -5.75 22.91 3.22
CA MET A 1 -4.80 24.05 3.36
C MET A 1 -4.42 24.11 4.82
N ILE A 2 -3.13 24.17 5.12
CA ILE A 2 -2.63 24.22 6.49
C ILE A 2 -2.64 25.67 6.96
N SER A 3 -3.08 25.89 8.19
CA SER A 3 -3.15 27.19 8.82
C SER A 3 -1.76 27.80 9.00
N SER A 4 -1.70 29.13 8.98
CA SER A 4 -0.46 29.87 9.29
C SER A 4 0.02 29.61 10.72
N ALA A 5 -0.90 29.26 11.64
CA ALA A 5 -0.59 28.93 13.02
C ALA A 5 0.11 27.56 13.16
N SER A 6 -0.28 26.57 12.38
CA SER A 6 0.29 25.21 12.43
C SER A 6 1.65 25.10 11.74
N ARG A 7 1.92 25.96 10.75
CA ARG A 7 3.12 25.85 9.91
C ARG A 7 4.45 25.94 10.68
N PRO A 8 4.66 26.88 11.61
CA PRO A 8 5.91 26.94 12.39
C PRO A 8 6.17 25.67 13.20
N TYR A 9 5.13 25.06 13.76
CA TYR A 9 5.24 23.81 14.53
C TYR A 9 5.67 22.64 13.64
N ILE A 10 5.09 22.53 12.45
CA ILE A 10 5.44 21.49 11.48
C ILE A 10 6.89 21.69 11.02
N ASP A 11 7.24 22.88 10.54
CA ASP A 11 8.56 23.16 9.98
C ASP A 11 9.68 22.93 11.01
N ALA A 12 9.47 23.32 12.27
CA ALA A 12 10.44 23.13 13.34
C ALA A 12 10.60 21.66 13.80
N SER A 13 9.55 20.86 13.69
CA SER A 13 9.54 19.47 14.20
C SER A 13 9.90 18.41 13.17
N VAL A 14 9.82 18.71 11.87
CA VAL A 14 10.20 17.78 10.80
C VAL A 14 11.60 17.18 10.99
N PRO A 15 12.68 17.94 11.29
CA PRO A 15 14.02 17.36 11.49
C PRO A 15 14.05 16.34 12.62
N VAL A 16 13.47 16.68 13.78
CA VAL A 16 13.41 15.82 14.98
C VAL A 16 12.62 14.55 14.68
N LEU A 17 11.47 14.68 14.03
CA LEU A 17 10.64 13.52 13.67
C LEU A 17 11.35 12.59 12.68
N ARG A 18 12.19 13.13 11.78
CA ARG A 18 13.03 12.31 10.88
C ARG A 18 14.09 11.52 11.65
N GLU A 19 14.73 12.12 12.66
CA GLU A 19 15.69 11.42 13.52
C GLU A 19 15.02 10.28 14.31
N HIS A 20 13.78 10.49 14.76
CA HIS A 20 13.00 9.49 15.49
C HIS A 20 12.12 8.59 14.61
N GLY A 21 12.26 8.66 13.28
CA GLY A 21 11.33 8.04 12.34
C GLY A 21 11.12 6.54 12.56
N VAL A 22 12.18 5.79 12.84
CA VAL A 22 12.12 4.34 13.10
C VAL A 22 11.36 4.02 14.39
N ALA A 23 11.60 4.78 15.47
CA ALA A 23 10.91 4.58 16.74
C ALA A 23 9.41 4.90 16.62
N ILE A 24 9.08 5.98 15.91
CA ILE A 24 7.69 6.38 15.65
C ILE A 24 6.96 5.30 14.84
N THR A 25 7.53 4.83 13.73
CA THR A 25 6.85 3.83 12.90
C THR A 25 6.74 2.47 13.58
N THR A 26 7.74 2.08 14.37
CA THR A 26 7.66 0.86 15.19
C THR A 26 6.51 0.93 16.18
N THR A 27 6.41 2.04 16.93
CA THR A 27 5.33 2.29 17.89
C THR A 27 3.96 2.35 17.21
N PHE A 28 3.88 3.05 16.07
CA PHE A 28 2.69 3.17 15.25
C PHE A 28 2.16 1.80 14.80
N TYR A 29 2.99 0.98 14.16
CA TYR A 29 2.55 -0.32 13.66
C TYR A 29 2.18 -1.28 14.78
N ALA A 30 2.94 -1.29 15.88
CA ALA A 30 2.62 -2.11 17.05
C ALA A 30 1.23 -1.76 17.61
N SER A 31 1.01 -0.48 17.91
CA SER A 31 -0.26 0.01 18.46
C SER A 31 -1.44 -0.21 17.51
N MET A 32 -1.26 0.07 16.22
CA MET A 32 -2.32 -0.08 15.23
C MET A 32 -2.71 -1.54 15.04
N PHE A 33 -1.75 -2.46 14.93
CA PHE A 33 -2.05 -3.88 14.71
C PHE A 33 -2.51 -4.63 15.94
N GLU A 34 -2.24 -4.10 17.14
CA GLU A 34 -2.82 -4.58 18.39
C GLU A 34 -4.31 -4.20 18.46
N ALA A 35 -4.66 -2.95 18.15
CA ALA A 35 -6.04 -2.47 18.19
C ALA A 35 -6.88 -2.93 16.99
N HIS A 36 -6.24 -3.04 15.82
CA HIS A 36 -6.87 -3.33 14.52
C HIS A 36 -6.15 -4.48 13.79
N PRO A 37 -6.22 -5.72 14.32
CA PRO A 37 -5.54 -6.88 13.72
C PRO A 37 -6.01 -7.18 12.29
N GLU A 38 -7.24 -6.80 11.92
CA GLU A 38 -7.80 -6.94 10.57
C GLU A 38 -7.00 -6.20 9.50
N LEU A 39 -6.32 -5.10 9.87
CA LEU A 39 -5.52 -4.32 8.93
C LEU A 39 -4.30 -5.11 8.43
N LYS A 40 -3.84 -6.15 9.14
CA LYS A 40 -2.73 -7.02 8.69
C LYS A 40 -2.99 -7.67 7.33
N ASN A 41 -4.26 -7.77 6.90
CA ASN A 41 -4.63 -8.28 5.58
C ASN A 41 -4.37 -7.27 4.44
N LEU A 42 -4.30 -5.98 4.76
CA LEU A 42 -4.04 -4.90 3.79
C LEU A 42 -2.55 -4.54 3.70
N PHE A 43 -1.82 -4.71 4.81
CA PHE A 43 -0.39 -4.45 4.87
C PHE A 43 0.44 -5.65 4.41
N ASN A 44 1.58 -5.38 3.78
CA ASN A 44 2.53 -6.42 3.43
C ASN A 44 3.32 -6.85 4.67
N MET A 45 2.90 -7.94 5.30
CA MET A 45 3.53 -8.44 6.52
C MET A 45 4.97 -8.92 6.32
N GLY A 46 5.36 -9.34 5.10
CA GLY A 46 6.74 -9.69 4.78
C GLY A 46 7.67 -8.48 4.84
N ASN A 47 7.22 -7.32 4.38
CA ASN A 47 8.00 -6.08 4.48
C ASN A 47 8.07 -5.55 5.93
N GLN A 48 7.08 -5.87 6.77
CA GLN A 48 7.10 -5.57 8.21
C GLN A 48 8.13 -6.43 8.93
N ALA A 49 8.13 -7.74 8.68
CA ALA A 49 9.08 -8.68 9.29
C ALA A 49 10.54 -8.35 8.95
N ASN A 50 10.79 -7.78 7.77
CA ASN A 50 12.13 -7.45 7.28
C ASN A 50 12.54 -5.98 7.51
N GLY A 51 11.74 -5.19 8.25
CA GLY A 51 12.03 -3.79 8.59
C GLY A 51 11.97 -2.77 7.43
N ALA A 52 11.88 -3.22 6.18
CA ALA A 52 11.85 -2.37 4.99
C ALA A 52 10.64 -1.41 4.94
N GLN A 53 9.50 -1.76 5.56
CA GLN A 53 8.31 -0.92 5.58
C GLN A 53 8.32 0.17 6.67
N GLN A 54 9.12 0.01 7.74
CA GLN A 54 9.19 0.96 8.85
C GLN A 54 9.70 2.34 8.39
N GLN A 55 10.32 2.45 7.22
CA GLN A 55 10.76 3.75 6.68
C GLN A 55 9.72 4.44 5.78
N SER A 56 8.77 3.71 5.17
CA SER A 56 7.98 4.26 4.05
C SER A 56 6.89 5.25 4.47
N LEU A 57 6.14 4.98 5.54
CA LEU A 57 4.96 5.79 5.89
C LEU A 57 5.36 7.13 6.52
N ALA A 58 6.19 7.10 7.56
CA ALA A 58 6.68 8.32 8.20
C ALA A 58 7.44 9.22 7.23
N SER A 59 8.28 8.64 6.36
CA SER A 59 8.94 9.43 5.30
C SER A 59 7.95 10.13 4.37
N ALA A 60 6.83 9.50 4.02
CA ALA A 60 5.81 10.14 3.16
C ALA A 60 5.11 11.30 3.87
N VAL A 61 4.75 11.12 5.15
CA VAL A 61 4.12 12.17 5.97
C VAL A 61 5.09 13.32 6.20
N PHE A 62 6.37 13.03 6.50
CA PHE A 62 7.40 14.05 6.68
C PHE A 62 7.78 14.75 5.37
N ALA A 63 7.83 14.02 4.25
CA ALA A 63 8.04 14.60 2.93
C ALA A 63 6.88 15.51 2.52
N TYR A 64 5.64 15.11 2.82
CA TYR A 64 4.48 15.96 2.64
C TYR A 64 4.61 17.23 3.47
N ALA A 65 4.88 17.07 4.77
CA ALA A 65 5.05 18.16 5.72
C ALA A 65 6.11 19.18 5.26
N ALA A 66 7.29 18.69 4.87
CA ALA A 66 8.39 19.51 4.37
C ALA A 66 8.08 20.24 3.05
N ASN A 67 7.07 19.79 2.30
CA ASN A 67 6.67 20.35 1.01
C ASN A 67 5.24 20.92 1.03
N ILE A 68 4.66 21.18 2.20
CA ILE A 68 3.31 21.75 2.31
C ILE A 68 3.23 23.05 1.50
N GLY A 69 2.29 23.12 0.56
CA GLY A 69 2.11 24.27 -0.34
C GLY A 69 2.92 24.23 -1.64
N ASN A 70 3.79 23.22 -1.84
CA ASN A 70 4.47 22.98 -3.11
C ASN A 70 3.74 21.89 -3.92
N ALA A 71 2.65 22.28 -4.58
CA ALA A 71 1.82 21.34 -5.35
C ALA A 71 2.61 20.62 -6.46
N GLY A 72 3.59 21.29 -7.09
CA GLY A 72 4.42 20.70 -8.14
C GLY A 72 5.30 19.55 -7.66
N ALA A 73 5.88 19.66 -6.46
CA ALA A 73 6.69 18.60 -5.86
C ALA A 73 5.83 17.42 -5.36
N LEU A 74 4.62 17.71 -4.85
CA LEU A 74 3.76 16.71 -4.23
C LEU A 74 2.96 15.86 -5.23
N GLY A 75 2.61 16.42 -6.40
CA GLY A 75 1.75 15.75 -7.38
C GLY A 75 2.20 14.32 -7.74
N PRO A 76 3.45 14.10 -8.17
CA PRO A 76 3.94 12.76 -8.53
C PRO A 76 3.94 11.77 -7.34
N VAL A 77 4.25 12.25 -6.13
CA VAL A 77 4.30 11.43 -4.91
C VAL A 77 2.89 11.00 -4.52
N VAL A 78 1.94 11.94 -4.50
CA VAL A 78 0.53 11.68 -4.24
C VAL A 78 -0.01 10.67 -5.24
N SER A 79 0.23 10.86 -6.54
CA SER A 79 -0.26 9.94 -7.58
C SER A 79 0.24 8.52 -7.35
N ARG A 80 1.53 8.35 -6.99
CA ARG A 80 2.10 7.04 -6.67
C ARG A 80 1.45 6.40 -5.44
N ILE A 81 1.19 7.19 -4.39
CA ILE A 81 0.51 6.72 -3.18
C ILE A 81 -0.92 6.28 -3.50
N VAL A 82 -1.69 7.11 -4.20
CA VAL A 82 -3.07 6.84 -4.59
C VAL A 82 -3.17 5.54 -5.40
N HIS A 83 -2.31 5.34 -6.40
CA HIS A 83 -2.28 4.09 -7.16
C HIS A 83 -2.00 2.87 -6.27
N LYS A 84 -1.05 3.01 -5.34
CA LYS A 84 -0.72 1.92 -4.42
C LYS A 84 -1.88 1.61 -3.46
N HIS A 85 -2.51 2.64 -2.90
CA HIS A 85 -3.67 2.52 -2.01
C HIS A 85 -4.87 1.88 -2.71
N ALA A 86 -5.18 2.35 -3.92
CA ALA A 86 -6.24 1.76 -4.74
C ALA A 86 -5.97 0.27 -5.02
N SER A 87 -4.71 -0.10 -5.30
CA SER A 87 -4.34 -1.49 -5.57
C SER A 87 -4.48 -2.43 -4.36
N VAL A 88 -4.59 -1.91 -3.14
CA VAL A 88 -4.79 -2.73 -1.93
C VAL A 88 -6.15 -2.51 -1.29
N GLY A 89 -7.02 -1.69 -1.88
CA GLY A 89 -8.37 -1.46 -1.38
C GLY A 89 -8.45 -0.57 -0.14
N ILE A 90 -7.58 0.44 -0.01
CA ILE A 90 -7.73 1.42 1.08
C ILE A 90 -9.07 2.15 0.96
N ARG A 91 -9.72 2.35 2.10
CA ARG A 91 -11.02 2.99 2.28
C ARG A 91 -10.88 4.25 3.12
N ALA A 92 -11.82 5.18 2.97
CA ALA A 92 -11.80 6.46 3.67
C ALA A 92 -11.78 6.32 5.20
N ASP A 93 -12.42 5.30 5.75
CA ASP A 93 -12.49 5.04 7.19
C ASP A 93 -11.23 4.37 7.77
N HIS A 94 -10.28 3.93 6.93
CA HIS A 94 -8.96 3.55 7.41
C HIS A 94 -8.13 4.75 7.87
N TYR A 95 -8.36 5.94 7.29
CA TYR A 95 -7.56 7.13 7.59
C TYR A 95 -7.68 7.60 9.04
N PRO A 96 -8.88 7.72 9.64
CA PRO A 96 -8.98 8.06 11.07
C PRO A 96 -8.19 7.11 11.98
N ILE A 97 -8.20 5.80 11.70
CA ILE A 97 -7.43 4.80 12.45
C ILE A 97 -5.93 5.09 12.33
N VAL A 98 -5.42 5.25 11.11
CA VAL A 98 -4.01 5.54 10.86
C VAL A 98 -3.59 6.86 11.54
N GLY A 99 -4.41 7.91 11.44
CA GLY A 99 -4.14 9.20 12.06
C GLY A 99 -4.03 9.11 13.59
N PHE A 100 -4.98 8.41 14.23
CA PHE A 100 -4.99 8.20 15.68
C PHE A 100 -3.71 7.51 16.16
N HIS A 101 -3.34 6.38 15.55
CA HIS A 101 -2.15 5.64 15.96
C HIS A 101 -0.85 6.37 15.61
N LEU A 102 -0.81 7.13 14.51
CA LEU A 102 0.38 7.89 14.12
C LEU A 102 0.67 9.04 15.09
N LEU A 103 -0.36 9.83 15.42
CA LEU A 103 -0.23 10.93 16.38
C LEU A 103 0.06 10.39 17.79
N GLY A 104 -0.57 9.27 18.18
CA GLY A 104 -0.26 8.57 19.42
C GLY A 104 1.19 8.08 19.50
N ALA A 105 1.74 7.57 18.39
CA ALA A 105 3.14 7.18 18.31
C ALA A 105 4.10 8.37 18.40
N ILE A 106 3.80 9.48 17.72
CA ILE A 106 4.58 10.73 17.83
C ILE A 106 4.59 11.21 19.29
N LYS A 107 3.42 11.25 19.93
CA LYS A 107 3.29 11.63 21.34
C LYS A 107 4.13 10.73 22.26
N THR A 108 4.05 9.41 22.04
CA THR A 108 4.78 8.43 22.85
C THR A 108 6.30 8.60 22.71
N VAL A 109 6.80 8.81 21.50
CA VAL A 109 8.24 8.87 21.24
C VAL A 109 8.85 10.21 21.64
N LEU A 110 8.15 11.32 21.42
CA LEU A 110 8.65 12.65 21.77
C LEU A 110 8.41 13.04 23.24
N GLY A 111 7.51 12.34 23.95
CA GLY A 111 7.19 12.63 25.34
C GLY A 111 6.76 14.09 25.55
N ASP A 112 7.41 14.78 26.49
CA ASP A 112 7.10 16.18 26.83
C ASP A 112 7.32 17.16 25.67
N ALA A 113 8.13 16.80 24.67
CA ALA A 113 8.32 17.62 23.46
C ALA A 113 7.09 17.59 22.54
N ALA A 114 6.21 16.58 22.65
CA ALA A 114 4.94 16.53 21.93
C ALA A 114 3.86 17.40 22.60
N THR A 115 4.10 18.70 22.61
CA THR A 115 3.15 19.69 23.13
C THR A 115 1.81 19.65 22.40
N GLU A 116 0.72 20.09 23.05
CA GLU A 116 -0.61 20.12 22.42
C GLU A 116 -0.65 20.93 21.11
N PRO A 117 -0.04 22.12 21.01
CA PRO A 117 -0.01 22.86 19.74
C PRO A 117 0.73 22.12 18.62
N LEU A 118 1.81 21.38 18.97
CA LEU A 118 2.53 20.55 18.01
C LEU A 118 1.62 19.43 17.47
N LEU A 119 0.98 18.69 18.37
CA LEU A 119 0.11 17.58 17.98
C LEU A 119 -1.08 18.05 17.15
N ALA A 120 -1.70 19.18 17.52
CA ALA A 120 -2.78 19.79 16.74
C ALA A 120 -2.33 20.20 15.33
N ALA A 121 -1.11 20.74 15.20
CA ALA A 121 -0.56 21.09 13.90
C ALA A 121 -0.33 19.85 13.00
N TRP A 122 0.15 18.75 13.58
CA TRP A 122 0.32 17.49 12.86
C TRP A 122 -1.01 16.80 12.53
N GLU A 123 -2.02 16.92 13.38
CA GLU A 123 -3.38 16.47 13.09
C GLU A 123 -3.96 17.23 11.89
N GLU A 124 -3.77 18.55 11.83
CA GLU A 124 -4.18 19.37 10.70
C GLU A 124 -3.46 18.94 9.41
N ALA A 125 -2.14 18.71 9.49
CA ALA A 125 -1.31 18.22 8.39
C ALA A 125 -1.79 16.87 7.86
N TYR A 126 -1.99 15.92 8.76
CA TYR A 126 -2.48 14.58 8.45
C TYR A 126 -3.86 14.64 7.79
N THR A 127 -4.79 15.38 8.40
CA THR A 127 -6.16 15.50 7.90
C THR A 127 -6.20 16.14 6.51
N SER A 128 -5.35 17.14 6.25
CA SER A 128 -5.26 17.76 4.93
C SER A 128 -4.73 16.79 3.86
N LEU A 129 -3.70 15.98 4.17
CA LEU A 129 -3.20 14.96 3.26
C LEU A 129 -4.23 13.84 3.05
N ALA A 130 -4.85 13.36 4.13
CA ALA A 130 -5.85 12.30 4.11
C ALA A 130 -7.01 12.66 3.18
N ARG A 131 -7.58 13.87 3.29
CA ARG A 131 -8.65 14.34 2.38
C ARG A 131 -8.22 14.29 0.92
N LEU A 132 -7.02 14.79 0.62
CA LEU A 132 -6.50 14.81 -0.74
C LEU A 132 -6.30 13.40 -1.33
N LEU A 133 -5.85 12.45 -0.51
CA LEU A 133 -5.71 11.05 -0.93
C LEU A 133 -7.07 10.37 -1.09
N ILE A 134 -7.99 10.55 -0.14
CA ILE A 134 -9.36 10.01 -0.17
C ILE A 134 -10.08 10.45 -1.44
N ASP A 135 -10.05 11.74 -1.77
CA ASP A 135 -10.73 12.28 -2.96
C ASP A 135 -10.14 11.70 -4.25
N ALA A 136 -8.80 11.59 -4.32
CA ALA A 136 -8.11 11.04 -5.47
C ALA A 136 -8.35 9.53 -5.65
N GLU A 137 -8.40 8.78 -4.54
CA GLU A 137 -8.70 7.35 -4.51
C GLU A 137 -10.15 7.09 -4.91
N ALA A 138 -11.11 7.84 -4.34
CA ALA A 138 -12.52 7.74 -4.69
C ALA A 138 -12.74 7.98 -6.19
N LYS A 139 -12.05 8.97 -6.77
CA LYS A 139 -12.07 9.20 -8.22
C LYS A 139 -11.52 8.01 -9.00
N MET A 140 -10.40 7.43 -8.57
CA MET A 140 -9.80 6.27 -9.24
C MET A 140 -10.71 5.04 -9.22
N TYR A 141 -11.35 4.77 -8.08
CA TYR A 141 -12.32 3.69 -7.94
C TYR A 141 -13.54 3.93 -8.85
N ALA A 142 -14.07 5.14 -8.89
CA ALA A 142 -15.20 5.50 -9.74
C ALA A 142 -14.87 5.39 -11.24
N GLU A 143 -13.69 5.85 -11.68
CA GLU A 143 -13.22 5.72 -13.07
C GLU A 143 -13.02 4.25 -13.48
N ALA A 144 -12.58 3.40 -12.55
CA ALA A 144 -12.45 1.96 -12.78
C ALA A 144 -13.78 1.19 -12.66
N GLY A 145 -14.82 1.81 -12.08
CA GLY A 145 -16.12 1.19 -11.87
C GLY A 145 -16.11 0.07 -10.81
N VAL A 146 -15.22 0.16 -9.81
CA VAL A 146 -15.04 -0.87 -8.77
C VAL A 146 -15.12 -0.26 -7.38
N GLN A 147 -15.51 -1.07 -6.39
CA GLN A 147 -15.42 -0.70 -4.98
C GLN A 147 -14.01 -0.89 -4.43
N PRO A 148 -13.63 -0.18 -3.35
CA PRO A 148 -12.36 -0.43 -2.67
C PRO A 148 -12.20 -1.90 -2.24
N GLY A 149 -11.12 -2.53 -2.69
CA GLY A 149 -10.81 -3.93 -2.37
C GLY A 149 -11.60 -4.96 -3.18
N GLU A 150 -12.45 -4.52 -4.10
CA GLU A 150 -13.10 -5.41 -5.06
C GLU A 150 -12.06 -6.04 -5.99
N THR A 151 -12.16 -7.36 -6.12
CA THR A 151 -11.28 -8.17 -6.96
C THR A 151 -12.10 -8.85 -8.04
N ARG A 152 -11.55 -8.94 -9.26
CA ARG A 152 -12.21 -9.65 -10.36
C ARG A 152 -11.67 -11.06 -10.46
N ALA A 153 -12.57 -12.04 -10.56
CA ALA A 153 -12.17 -13.43 -10.79
C ALA A 153 -11.51 -13.58 -12.17
N MET A 154 -10.28 -14.04 -12.20
CA MET A 154 -9.47 -14.27 -13.39
C MET A 154 -9.09 -15.74 -13.49
N ARG A 155 -9.53 -16.42 -14.55
CA ARG A 155 -9.21 -17.82 -14.80
C ARG A 155 -7.82 -17.94 -15.44
N VAL A 156 -6.98 -18.79 -14.86
CA VAL A 156 -5.65 -19.10 -15.37
C VAL A 156 -5.76 -19.94 -16.63
N THR A 157 -5.12 -19.49 -17.70
CA THR A 157 -5.10 -20.16 -19.01
C THR A 157 -3.77 -20.84 -19.30
N GLU A 158 -2.68 -20.35 -18.71
CA GLU A 158 -1.34 -20.90 -18.89
C GLU A 158 -0.49 -20.61 -17.65
N VAL A 159 0.32 -21.60 -17.27
CA VAL A 159 1.41 -21.45 -16.30
C VAL A 159 2.67 -21.99 -16.96
N LEU A 160 3.65 -21.12 -17.21
CA LEU A 160 4.90 -21.48 -17.88
C LEU A 160 6.09 -21.20 -16.97
N ARG A 161 7.00 -22.17 -16.85
CA ARG A 161 8.28 -21.96 -16.17
C ARG A 161 9.24 -21.23 -17.12
N GLU A 162 9.62 -20.01 -16.75
CA GLU A 162 10.52 -19.14 -17.54
C GLU A 162 11.98 -19.35 -17.14
N SER A 163 12.23 -19.67 -15.87
CA SER A 163 13.54 -19.99 -15.30
C SER A 163 13.38 -20.88 -14.06
N ASP A 164 14.49 -21.21 -13.39
CA ASP A 164 14.47 -22.00 -12.15
C ASP A 164 13.60 -21.39 -11.04
N ASN A 165 13.47 -20.06 -11.00
CA ASN A 165 12.73 -19.35 -9.96
C ASN A 165 11.69 -18.37 -10.50
N VAL A 166 11.36 -18.39 -11.79
CA VAL A 166 10.32 -17.52 -12.36
C VAL A 166 9.31 -18.35 -13.13
N ILE A 167 8.03 -18.11 -12.84
CA ILE A 167 6.91 -18.57 -13.68
C ILE A 167 6.23 -17.35 -14.32
N SER A 168 5.65 -17.53 -15.50
CA SER A 168 4.62 -16.65 -15.99
C SER A 168 3.25 -17.30 -15.87
N ILE A 169 2.25 -16.46 -15.59
CA ILE A 169 0.86 -16.88 -15.44
C ILE A 169 0.06 -16.00 -16.39
N ARG A 170 -0.70 -16.64 -17.30
CA ARG A 170 -1.69 -15.97 -18.13
C ARG A 170 -3.08 -16.20 -17.58
N PHE A 171 -3.90 -15.17 -17.67
CA PHE A 171 -5.28 -15.25 -17.20
C PHE A 171 -6.22 -14.34 -17.99
N VAL A 172 -7.47 -14.75 -18.01
CA VAL A 172 -8.60 -14.06 -18.65
C VAL A 172 -9.73 -13.90 -17.64
N PRO A 173 -10.67 -12.96 -17.82
CA PRO A 173 -11.79 -12.83 -16.92
C PRO A 173 -12.62 -14.13 -16.87
N ALA A 174 -12.88 -14.63 -15.67
CA ALA A 174 -13.64 -15.86 -15.50
C ALA A 174 -15.10 -15.70 -15.95
N ASP A 175 -15.62 -14.48 -15.92
CA ASP A 175 -16.94 -14.07 -16.40
C ASP A 175 -17.05 -13.97 -17.95
N GLY A 176 -15.94 -14.16 -18.68
CA GLY A 176 -15.89 -14.01 -20.14
C GLY A 176 -16.01 -12.56 -20.65
N GLY A 177 -16.00 -11.57 -19.74
CA GLY A 177 -16.05 -10.17 -20.09
C GLY A 177 -14.74 -9.66 -20.70
N ALA A 178 -14.74 -8.39 -21.11
CA ALA A 178 -13.57 -7.76 -21.72
C ALA A 178 -12.42 -7.58 -20.71
N LEU A 179 -11.19 -7.63 -21.23
CA LEU A 179 -10.00 -7.26 -20.47
C LEU A 179 -9.94 -5.74 -20.27
N PRO A 180 -9.55 -5.27 -19.07
CA PRO A 180 -9.33 -3.84 -18.86
C PRO A 180 -8.12 -3.40 -19.69
N PRO A 181 -8.21 -2.25 -20.40
CA PRO A 181 -7.05 -1.69 -21.08
C PRO A 181 -6.01 -1.24 -20.07
N PHE A 182 -4.73 -1.34 -20.42
CA PHE A 182 -3.64 -0.88 -19.57
C PHE A 182 -2.51 -0.22 -20.37
N ARG A 183 -1.65 0.53 -19.67
CA ARG A 183 -0.42 1.12 -20.19
C ARG A 183 0.77 0.30 -19.74
N ALA A 184 1.77 0.17 -20.61
CA ALA A 184 3.04 -0.47 -20.25
C ALA A 184 3.63 0.17 -18.99
N GLY A 185 4.07 -0.67 -18.05
CA GLY A 185 4.55 -0.26 -16.73
C GLY A 185 3.49 -0.27 -15.62
N GLN A 186 2.20 -0.48 -15.94
CA GLN A 186 1.18 -0.74 -14.92
C GLN A 186 1.30 -2.16 -14.34
N TYR A 187 0.66 -2.36 -13.20
CA TYR A 187 0.61 -3.61 -12.47
C TYR A 187 -0.82 -3.94 -12.07
N VAL A 188 -1.06 -5.21 -11.77
CA VAL A 188 -2.28 -5.69 -11.10
C VAL A 188 -1.95 -6.13 -9.69
N SER A 189 -2.96 -6.20 -8.83
CA SER A 189 -2.85 -6.88 -7.54
C SER A 189 -3.45 -8.27 -7.65
N VAL A 190 -2.74 -9.25 -7.11
CA VAL A 190 -3.23 -10.62 -6.94
C VAL A 190 -3.48 -10.84 -5.45
N ALA A 191 -4.68 -11.24 -5.10
CA ALA A 191 -5.11 -11.59 -3.77
C ALA A 191 -5.05 -13.11 -3.58
N VAL A 192 -4.44 -13.54 -2.48
CA VAL A 192 -4.41 -14.94 -2.05
C VAL A 192 -5.02 -15.05 -0.67
N ASP A 193 -6.00 -15.93 -0.55
CA ASP A 193 -6.62 -16.34 0.71
C ASP A 193 -5.95 -17.64 1.19
N PHE A 194 -5.26 -17.55 2.33
CA PHE A 194 -4.56 -18.68 2.93
C PHE A 194 -5.49 -19.52 3.79
N LYS A 195 -5.13 -20.80 3.98
CA LYS A 195 -5.91 -21.76 4.79
C LYS A 195 -6.07 -21.35 6.26
N ASP A 196 -5.18 -20.50 6.77
CA ASP A 196 -5.24 -19.94 8.12
C ASP A 196 -6.17 -18.72 8.25
N GLY A 197 -6.88 -18.37 7.17
CA GLY A 197 -7.84 -17.27 7.12
C GLY A 197 -7.23 -15.91 6.83
N ARG A 198 -5.90 -15.82 6.66
CA ARG A 198 -5.26 -14.56 6.24
C ARG A 198 -5.47 -14.32 4.75
N ARG A 199 -5.61 -13.04 4.39
CA ARG A 199 -5.59 -12.58 3.00
C ARG A 199 -4.35 -11.74 2.78
N GLN A 200 -3.66 -11.94 1.66
CA GLN A 200 -2.55 -11.08 1.25
C GLN A 200 -2.67 -10.67 -0.20
N LEU A 201 -2.39 -9.39 -0.47
CA LEU A 201 -2.36 -8.84 -1.82
C LEU A 201 -0.91 -8.51 -2.21
N ARG A 202 -0.50 -8.89 -3.43
CA ARG A 202 0.80 -8.48 -4.00
C ARG A 202 0.65 -7.97 -5.43
N GLN A 203 1.45 -6.96 -5.73
CA GLN A 203 1.44 -6.30 -7.02
C GLN A 203 2.42 -6.97 -7.96
N TYR A 204 1.97 -7.26 -9.17
CA TYR A 204 2.79 -7.80 -10.24
C TYR A 204 2.61 -6.95 -11.50
N SER A 205 3.72 -6.51 -12.07
CA SER A 205 3.72 -5.80 -13.35
C SER A 205 3.12 -6.68 -14.43
N LEU A 206 2.30 -6.08 -15.30
CA LEU A 206 1.83 -6.75 -16.50
C LEU A 206 3.02 -6.93 -17.44
N SER A 207 3.36 -8.19 -17.73
CA SER A 207 4.57 -8.58 -18.46
C SER A 207 4.30 -8.90 -19.93
N GLU A 208 3.23 -8.35 -20.48
CA GLU A 208 2.90 -8.42 -21.90
C GLU A 208 2.32 -7.10 -22.41
N ALA A 209 2.32 -6.92 -23.73
CA ALA A 209 1.77 -5.73 -24.39
C ALA A 209 0.23 -5.69 -24.27
N ASN A 210 -0.32 -4.48 -24.22
CA ASN A 210 -1.77 -4.28 -24.25
C ASN A 210 -2.37 -4.70 -25.61
N GLY A 211 -3.66 -5.05 -25.62
CA GLY A 211 -4.38 -5.49 -26.83
C GLY A 211 -4.27 -6.98 -27.14
N LYS A 212 -3.80 -7.78 -26.18
CA LYS A 212 -3.84 -9.25 -26.23
C LYS A 212 -5.17 -9.78 -25.69
N ASP A 213 -5.41 -11.05 -25.93
CA ASP A 213 -6.59 -11.80 -25.46
C ASP A 213 -6.47 -12.28 -24.00
N SER A 214 -5.31 -12.07 -23.37
CA SER A 214 -5.01 -12.42 -21.98
C SER A 214 -4.14 -11.35 -21.32
N LEU A 215 -4.17 -11.32 -19.99
CA LEU A 215 -3.16 -10.64 -19.19
C LEU A 215 -2.08 -11.65 -18.79
N ARG A 216 -0.85 -11.15 -18.61
CA ARG A 216 0.28 -11.96 -18.15
C ARG A 216 1.00 -11.26 -17.02
N ILE A 217 1.36 -12.02 -15.99
CA ILE A 217 2.31 -11.61 -14.96
C ILE A 217 3.49 -12.57 -14.95
N SER A 218 4.63 -12.09 -14.47
CA SER A 218 5.83 -12.91 -14.24
C SER A 218 6.18 -12.85 -12.75
N VAL A 219 6.17 -14.00 -12.10
CA VAL A 219 6.31 -14.13 -10.65
C VAL A 219 7.63 -14.81 -10.35
N LYS A 220 8.57 -14.06 -9.76
CA LYS A 220 9.76 -14.64 -9.15
C LYS A 220 9.41 -15.25 -7.80
N ARG A 221 9.85 -16.49 -7.55
CA ARG A 221 9.75 -17.15 -6.24
C ARG A 221 10.74 -16.49 -5.29
N GLU A 222 10.24 -15.98 -4.17
CA GLU A 222 11.07 -15.50 -3.08
C GLU A 222 11.19 -16.62 -2.04
N ASP A 223 12.13 -17.53 -2.24
CA ASP A 223 12.33 -18.74 -1.41
C ASP A 223 12.75 -18.46 0.03
N GLY A 224 13.09 -17.21 0.33
CA GLY A 224 13.65 -16.80 1.61
C GLY A 224 15.14 -17.15 1.72
N GLY A 225 15.65 -16.97 2.93
CA GLY A 225 17.06 -17.17 3.28
C GLY A 225 17.29 -16.73 4.72
N ALA A 226 18.07 -15.66 4.92
CA ALA A 226 18.13 -14.96 6.22
C ALA A 226 16.81 -14.27 6.61
N HIS A 227 15.87 -14.17 5.66
CA HIS A 227 14.52 -13.63 5.84
C HIS A 227 13.46 -14.66 5.47
N PRO A 228 12.22 -14.53 5.98
CA PRO A 228 11.12 -15.42 5.60
C PRO A 228 10.86 -15.42 4.09
N ALA A 229 10.43 -16.57 3.57
CA ALA A 229 9.98 -16.72 2.19
C ALA A 229 8.78 -15.81 1.89
N GLY A 230 8.66 -15.36 0.64
CA GLY A 230 7.57 -14.52 0.19
C GLY A 230 6.27 -15.31 0.02
N GLU A 231 5.38 -15.22 1.00
CA GLU A 231 4.14 -16.01 1.09
C GLU A 231 3.37 -16.14 -0.23
N VAL A 232 3.02 -15.01 -0.87
CA VAL A 232 2.22 -15.03 -2.11
C VAL A 232 3.01 -15.57 -3.29
N SER A 233 4.30 -15.23 -3.43
CA SER A 233 5.11 -15.74 -4.54
C SER A 233 5.31 -17.25 -4.46
N THR A 234 5.59 -17.77 -3.26
CA THR A 234 5.73 -19.21 -3.02
C THR A 234 4.41 -19.91 -3.24
N TRP A 235 3.31 -19.33 -2.73
CA TRP A 235 1.98 -19.90 -2.94
C TRP A 235 1.61 -19.99 -4.42
N LEU A 236 1.85 -18.93 -5.20
CA LEU A 236 1.58 -18.94 -6.64
C LEU A 236 2.39 -20.01 -7.38
N HIS A 237 3.67 -20.19 -7.02
CA HIS A 237 4.52 -21.24 -7.62
C HIS A 237 4.05 -22.65 -7.27
N ASP A 238 3.63 -22.88 -6.03
CA ASP A 238 3.38 -24.22 -5.51
C ASP A 238 1.94 -24.69 -5.76
N ASN A 239 0.99 -23.78 -5.99
CA ASN A 239 -0.44 -24.10 -5.98
C ASN A 239 -1.19 -23.76 -7.27
N VAL A 240 -0.72 -22.81 -8.09
CA VAL A 240 -1.48 -22.36 -9.27
C VAL A 240 -1.31 -23.30 -10.45
N ASN A 241 -2.44 -23.77 -10.97
CA ASN A 241 -2.56 -24.62 -12.13
C ASN A 241 -3.47 -23.99 -13.19
N VAL A 242 -3.39 -24.51 -14.42
CA VAL A 242 -4.32 -24.12 -15.48
C VAL A 242 -5.76 -24.45 -15.06
N ASN A 243 -6.68 -23.53 -15.34
CA ASN A 243 -8.09 -23.50 -14.94
C ASN A 243 -8.39 -23.08 -13.49
N ASP A 244 -7.37 -22.84 -12.65
CA ASP A 244 -7.60 -22.20 -11.36
C ASP A 244 -8.12 -20.77 -11.54
N VAL A 245 -8.76 -20.24 -10.50
CA VAL A 245 -9.26 -18.86 -10.46
C VAL A 245 -8.44 -18.08 -9.44
N LEU A 246 -7.86 -16.97 -9.90
CA LEU A 246 -7.21 -15.96 -9.07
C LEU A 246 -8.11 -14.73 -8.94
N HIS A 247 -7.87 -13.93 -7.91
CA HIS A 247 -8.59 -12.71 -7.61
C HIS A 247 -7.64 -11.51 -7.55
#